data_AF-A0A2V7KFA7-F1
#
_entry.id   AF-A0A2V7KFA7-F1
#
_cell.length_a   1.000
_cell.length_b   1.000
_cell.length_c   1.000
_cell.angle_alpha   90.00
_cell.angle_beta   90.00
_cell.angle_gamma   90.00
#
_symmetry.space_group_name_H-M   'P 1'
#
loop_
_entity.id
_entity.type
_entity.pdbx_description
1 polymer ?
#
loop_
_entity_poly.entity_id
_entity_poly.type
_entity_poly.pdbx_seq_one_letter_code
_entity_poly.pdbx_strand_id
1 'polypeptide(L)'
;HASLDEPIEGTILTVAREAAEEAGRARGESDLRVFMSRIVNRAEAALQRTPELLAALKSAGVVDAGAKGFVRLLEGVKRLIEEGHIAQGAVDRMSTATSAAAQTEVEADRDYRYCTELMVRSPSLPDPAVVRQALRAHGGSI
;
A
#
# COMPACT_ATOMS: atom_id res chain seq x y z
N HIS A 1 -6.39 -14.15 -3.36
CA HIS A 1 -6.46 -13.68 -4.77
C HIS A 1 -7.84 -13.12 -5.15
N ALA A 2 -8.97 -13.71 -4.74
CA ALA A 2 -10.32 -13.28 -5.17
C ALA A 2 -10.90 -12.02 -4.47
N SER A 3 -10.10 -11.21 -3.77
CA SER A 3 -10.58 -10.04 -2.98
C SER A 3 -10.22 -8.69 -3.62
N LEU A 4 -9.57 -8.70 -4.78
CA LEU A 4 -9.17 -7.51 -5.51
C LEU A 4 -9.84 -7.60 -6.88
N ASP A 5 -10.57 -6.55 -7.25
CA ASP A 5 -11.26 -6.51 -8.53
C ASP A 5 -10.25 -6.43 -9.69
N GLU A 6 -9.23 -5.57 -9.57
CA GLU A 6 -8.14 -5.46 -10.55
C GLU A 6 -6.80 -5.15 -9.85
N PRO A 7 -5.88 -6.12 -9.70
CA PRO A 7 -4.55 -5.88 -9.15
C PRO A 7 -3.73 -4.96 -10.07
N ILE A 8 -3.26 -3.82 -9.57
CA ILE A 8 -2.50 -2.84 -10.34
C ILE A 8 -1.03 -2.84 -9.89
N GLU A 9 -0.11 -3.04 -10.85
CA GLU A 9 1.32 -2.83 -10.62
C GLU A 9 1.66 -1.33 -10.50
N GLY A 10 2.65 -0.99 -9.68
CA GLY A 10 2.91 0.38 -9.23
C GLY A 10 2.15 0.76 -7.95
N THR A 11 1.47 -0.19 -7.30
CA THR A 11 0.79 -0.01 -5.99
C THR A 11 1.49 -0.81 -4.88
N ILE A 12 0.90 -0.80 -3.68
CA ILE A 12 1.27 -1.68 -2.55
C ILE A 12 1.49 -3.15 -2.97
N LEU A 13 0.78 -3.64 -3.99
CA LEU A 13 0.91 -5.03 -4.45
C LEU A 13 2.29 -5.32 -5.05
N THR A 14 2.85 -4.39 -5.83
CA THR A 14 4.22 -4.50 -6.37
C THR A 14 5.22 -4.59 -5.24
N VAL A 15 5.11 -3.67 -4.27
CA VAL A 15 6.07 -3.60 -3.16
C VAL A 15 5.97 -4.82 -2.26
N ALA A 16 4.75 -5.26 -1.92
CA ALA A 16 4.54 -6.45 -1.11
C ALA A 16 5.03 -7.73 -1.82
N ARG A 17 4.77 -7.88 -3.12
CA ARG A 17 5.24 -9.01 -3.93
C ARG A 17 6.76 -9.06 -3.94
N GLU A 18 7.43 -7.96 -4.26
CA GLU A 18 8.88 -7.92 -4.32
C GLU A 18 9.55 -8.13 -2.94
N ALA A 19 8.97 -7.58 -1.87
CA ALA A 19 9.41 -7.84 -0.51
C ALA A 19 9.30 -9.32 -0.14
N ALA A 20 8.19 -9.97 -0.51
CA ALA A 20 7.97 -11.40 -0.28
C ALA A 20 8.95 -12.28 -1.09
N GLU A 21 9.23 -11.91 -2.35
CA GLU A 21 10.26 -12.60 -3.14
C GLU A 21 11.64 -12.51 -2.49
N GLU A 22 12.01 -11.34 -1.96
CA GLU A 22 13.28 -11.16 -1.25
C GLU A 22 13.33 -11.96 0.05
N ALA A 23 12.24 -12.02 0.81
CA ALA A 23 12.12 -12.89 1.97
C ALA A 23 12.34 -14.36 1.58
N GLY A 24 11.79 -14.79 0.44
CA GLY A 24 12.04 -16.12 -0.13
C GLY A 24 13.53 -16.36 -0.46
N ARG A 25 14.21 -15.38 -1.07
CA ARG A 25 15.66 -15.44 -1.36
C ARG A 25 16.52 -15.41 -0.09
N ALA A 26 16.02 -14.80 0.98
CA ALA A 26 16.70 -14.66 2.26
C ALA A 26 16.36 -15.78 3.26
N ARG A 27 15.62 -16.82 2.86
CA ARG A 27 15.14 -17.88 3.77
C ARG A 27 16.24 -18.60 4.57
N GLY A 28 17.47 -18.63 4.06
CA GLY A 28 18.63 -19.22 4.75
C GLY A 28 19.38 -18.28 5.69
N GLU A 29 18.98 -17.01 5.76
CA GLU A 29 19.59 -16.02 6.66
C GLU A 29 19.19 -16.31 8.12
N SER A 30 20.18 -16.47 8.99
CA SER A 30 19.96 -16.78 10.40
C SER A 30 19.91 -15.52 11.27
N ASP A 31 20.54 -14.43 10.83
CA ASP A 31 20.43 -13.14 11.53
C ASP A 31 19.17 -12.40 11.08
N LEU A 32 18.19 -12.34 11.98
CA LEU A 32 16.92 -11.66 11.73
C LEU A 32 17.09 -10.17 11.39
N ARG A 33 18.14 -9.50 11.89
CA ARG A 33 18.45 -8.10 11.57
C ARG A 33 18.84 -7.96 10.10
N VAL A 34 19.67 -8.89 9.61
CA VAL A 34 20.11 -8.94 8.21
C VAL A 34 18.93 -9.31 7.31
N PHE A 35 18.14 -10.31 7.70
CA PHE A 35 16.93 -10.72 6.99
C PHE A 35 15.95 -9.54 6.81
N MET A 36 15.62 -8.84 7.88
CA MET A 36 14.71 -7.69 7.82
C MET A 36 15.30 -6.52 7.04
N SER A 37 16.61 -6.26 7.16
CA SER A 37 17.27 -5.21 6.39
C SER A 37 17.16 -5.46 4.89
N ARG A 38 17.34 -6.70 4.43
CA ARG A 38 17.18 -7.06 3.01
C ARG A 38 15.76 -6.81 2.51
N ILE A 39 14.76 -7.22 3.28
CA ILE A 39 13.34 -7.06 2.91
C ILE A 39 12.96 -5.59 2.84
N VAL A 40 13.32 -4.79 3.86
CA VAL A 40 13.06 -3.34 3.88
C VAL A 40 13.73 -2.65 2.69
N ASN A 41 15.00 -2.96 2.42
CA ASN A 41 15.72 -2.38 1.29
C ASN A 41 15.06 -2.74 -0.05
N ARG A 42 14.58 -3.98 -0.21
CA ARG A 42 13.85 -4.37 -1.42
C ARG A 42 12.52 -3.64 -1.54
N ALA A 43 11.78 -3.52 -0.45
CA ALA A 43 10.49 -2.84 -0.43
C ALA A 43 10.65 -1.34 -0.76
N GLU A 44 11.65 -0.66 -0.20
CA GLU A 44 11.96 0.74 -0.52
C GLU A 44 12.39 0.89 -1.99
N ALA A 45 13.23 0.00 -2.51
CA ALA A 45 13.61 0.04 -3.94
C ALA A 45 12.40 -0.16 -4.87
N ALA A 46 11.46 -1.05 -4.52
CA ALA A 46 10.22 -1.24 -5.27
C ALA A 46 9.30 -0.02 -5.16
N LEU A 47 9.20 0.59 -3.98
CA LEU A 47 8.44 1.82 -3.74
C LEU A 47 8.92 2.96 -4.65
N GLN A 48 10.23 3.16 -4.75
CA GLN A 48 10.81 4.21 -5.60
C GLN A 48 10.52 4.01 -7.09
N ARG A 49 10.28 2.77 -7.53
CA ARG A 49 9.90 2.44 -8.91
C ARG A 49 8.40 2.51 -9.18
N THR A 50 7.55 2.67 -8.16
CA THR A 50 6.10 2.82 -8.37
C THR A 50 5.71 3.90 -9.39
N PRO A 51 6.40 5.07 -9.49
CA PRO A 51 6.10 6.07 -10.51
C PRO A 51 6.48 5.61 -11.93
N GLU A 52 7.41 4.66 -12.09
CA GLU A 52 7.76 4.12 -13.41
C GLU A 52 6.68 3.18 -13.94
N LEU A 53 5.89 2.58 -13.03
CA LEU A 53 4.88 1.56 -13.34
C LEU A 53 3.47 2.13 -13.48
N LEU A 54 3.19 3.28 -12.84
CA LEU A 54 1.86 3.90 -12.85
C LEU A 54 1.95 5.37 -13.27
N ALA A 55 1.40 5.70 -14.44
CA ALA A 55 1.49 7.03 -15.04
C ALA A 55 0.94 8.15 -14.15
N ALA A 56 -0.13 7.89 -13.39
CA ALA A 56 -0.72 8.83 -12.45
C ALA A 56 0.29 9.27 -11.37
N LEU A 57 1.07 8.33 -10.82
CA LEU A 57 2.12 8.59 -9.84
C LEU A 57 3.28 9.38 -10.46
N LYS A 58 3.68 9.01 -11.69
CA LYS A 58 4.71 9.72 -12.45
C LYS A 58 4.37 11.18 -12.66
N SER A 59 3.16 11.46 -13.14
CA SER A 59 2.68 12.81 -13.42
C SER A 59 2.58 13.66 -12.15
N ALA A 60 2.21 13.04 -11.03
CA ALA A 60 2.16 13.71 -9.73
C ALA A 60 3.53 13.85 -9.05
N GLY A 61 4.57 13.17 -9.53
CA GLY A 61 5.92 13.19 -8.93
C GLY A 61 5.97 12.54 -7.54
N VAL A 62 5.06 11.61 -7.25
CA VAL A 62 4.92 10.95 -5.94
C VAL A 62 4.99 9.44 -6.09
N VAL A 63 5.29 8.75 -4.99
CA VAL A 63 5.17 7.28 -4.89
C VAL A 63 3.78 6.90 -4.38
N ASP A 64 3.41 5.62 -4.53
CA ASP A 64 2.16 5.12 -3.97
C ASP A 64 2.10 5.27 -2.44
N ALA A 65 1.05 5.91 -1.94
CA ALA A 65 0.91 6.21 -0.52
C ALA A 65 0.67 4.93 0.32
N GLY A 66 -0.10 3.98 -0.23
CA GLY A 66 -0.36 2.69 0.42
C GLY A 66 0.92 1.86 0.55
N ALA A 67 1.68 1.76 -0.54
CA ALA A 67 2.99 1.13 -0.56
C ALA A 67 3.96 1.79 0.42
N LYS A 68 4.00 3.12 0.47
CA LYS A 68 4.85 3.85 1.43
C LYS A 68 4.47 3.52 2.88
N GLY A 69 3.18 3.45 3.19
CA GLY A 69 2.70 3.01 4.49
C GLY A 69 3.18 1.60 4.85
N PHE A 70 3.12 0.67 3.90
CA PHE A 70 3.66 -0.68 4.07
C PHE A 70 5.17 -0.70 4.31
N VAL A 71 5.97 0.09 3.59
CA VAL A 71 7.41 0.19 3.86
C VAL A 71 7.68 0.75 5.26
N ARG A 72 6.96 1.80 5.69
CA ARG A 72 7.08 2.34 7.05
C ARG A 72 6.74 1.32 8.14
N LEU A 73 5.77 0.45 7.90
CA LEU A 73 5.47 -0.66 8.79
C LEU A 73 6.68 -1.61 8.92
N LEU A 74 7.28 -2.02 7.80
CA LEU A 74 8.46 -2.90 7.80
C LEU A 74 9.66 -2.25 8.48
N GLU A 75 9.88 -0.95 8.28
CA GLU A 75 10.92 -0.19 8.98
C GLU A 75 10.69 -0.16 10.49
N GLY A 76 9.45 -0.01 10.94
CA GLY A 76 9.10 -0.09 12.36
C GLY A 76 9.45 -1.46 12.96
N VAL A 77 9.13 -2.55 12.24
CA VAL A 77 9.49 -3.92 12.65
C VAL A 77 11.01 -4.09 12.71
N LYS A 78 11.74 -3.62 11.69
CA LYS A 78 13.21 -3.65 11.67
C LYS A 78 13.80 -2.92 12.86
N ARG A 79 13.34 -1.70 13.15
CA ARG A 79 13.79 -0.90 14.31
C ARG A 79 13.55 -1.62 15.63
N LEU A 80 12.38 -2.22 15.81
CA LEU A 80 12.07 -3.01 17.01
C LEU A 80 13.07 -4.17 17.20
N ILE A 81 13.45 -4.86 16.11
CA ILE A 81 14.42 -5.95 16.16
C ILE A 81 15.84 -5.45 16.46
N GLU A 82 16.20 -4.28 15.95
CA GLU A 82 17.53 -3.70 16.15
C GLU A 82 17.71 -3.11 17.56
N GLU A 83 16.72 -2.34 18.02
CA GLU A 83 16.77 -1.52 19.24
C GLU A 83 16.15 -2.22 20.45
N GLY A 84 15.27 -3.21 20.23
CA GLY A 84 14.58 -3.94 21.31
C GLY A 84 13.43 -3.17 21.97
N HIS A 85 13.13 -1.95 21.53
CA HIS A 85 12.02 -1.14 22.04
C HIS A 85 11.39 -0.30 20.93
N ILE A 86 10.13 0.11 21.14
CA ILE A 86 9.47 1.10 20.27
C ILE A 86 9.63 2.47 20.93
N ALA A 87 10.20 3.44 20.21
CA ALA A 87 10.30 4.81 20.70
C ALA A 87 8.90 5.36 21.04
N GLN A 88 8.68 5.65 22.31
CA GLN A 88 7.43 6.27 22.76
C GLN A 88 7.42 7.74 22.34
N GLY A 89 6.39 8.16 21.58
CA GLY A 89 6.24 9.54 21.11
C GLY A 89 6.63 9.81 19.65
N ALA A 90 7.07 8.80 18.88
CA ALA A 90 7.43 9.00 17.46
C ALA A 90 6.24 9.33 16.52
N VAL A 91 5.01 9.31 17.03
CA VAL A 91 3.81 9.77 16.31
C VAL A 91 3.67 11.29 16.37
N ASP A 92 4.46 11.96 17.21
CA ASP A 92 4.34 13.39 17.41
C ASP A 92 5.22 14.14 16.41
N ARG A 93 4.58 15.06 15.67
CA ARG A 93 5.07 15.81 14.49
C ARG A 93 5.01 15.09 13.16
N MET A 94 3.79 14.74 12.75
CA MET A 94 3.45 14.98 11.34
C MET A 94 3.65 16.48 11.10
N SER A 95 4.73 16.84 10.41
CA SER A 95 4.99 18.24 10.04
C SER A 95 3.73 18.82 9.39
N THR A 96 3.26 19.95 9.90
CA THR A 96 2.20 20.76 9.28
C THR A 96 2.61 21.35 7.93
N ALA A 97 3.82 21.05 7.44
CA ALA A 97 4.21 21.37 6.08
C ALA A 97 3.33 20.57 5.10
N THR A 98 2.47 21.30 4.38
CA THR A 98 1.75 20.80 3.22
C THR A 98 2.75 20.15 2.26
N SER A 99 2.62 18.85 2.03
CA SER A 99 3.48 18.16 1.06
C SER A 99 3.17 18.67 -0.34
N ALA A 100 4.15 18.64 -1.25
CA ALA A 100 3.91 18.97 -2.67
C ALA A 100 2.74 18.14 -3.26
N ALA A 101 2.57 16.90 -2.79
CA ALA A 101 1.44 16.03 -3.13
C ALA A 101 0.06 16.59 -2.74
N ALA A 102 -0.02 17.36 -1.65
CA ALA A 102 -1.26 18.00 -1.20
C ALA A 102 -1.57 19.31 -1.95
N GLN A 103 -0.61 19.83 -2.74
CA GLN A 103 -0.78 21.03 -3.57
C GLN A 103 -1.11 20.68 -5.03
N THR A 104 -0.95 19.43 -5.43
CA THR A 104 -1.35 18.97 -6.76
C THR A 104 -2.88 18.85 -6.82
N GLU A 105 -3.53 19.78 -7.51
CA GLU A 105 -4.92 19.60 -7.94
C GLU A 105 -4.95 18.49 -8.99
N VAL A 106 -5.24 17.27 -8.55
CA VAL A 106 -5.67 16.22 -9.47
C VAL A 106 -7.10 16.57 -9.86
N GLU A 107 -7.40 16.69 -11.15
CA GLU A 107 -8.78 16.62 -11.66
C GLU A 107 -9.33 15.24 -11.33
N ALA A 108 -9.74 15.05 -10.08
CA ALA A 108 -10.52 13.89 -9.68
C ALA A 108 -11.95 14.17 -10.14
N ASP A 109 -12.49 13.30 -10.97
CA ASP A 109 -13.91 13.26 -11.26
C ASP A 109 -14.66 13.25 -9.92
N ARG A 110 -15.39 14.34 -9.62
CA ARG A 110 -15.76 14.72 -8.24
C ARG A 110 -16.98 13.96 -7.73
N ASP A 111 -17.36 12.86 -8.35
CA ASP A 111 -18.65 12.23 -8.12
C ASP A 111 -18.79 11.69 -6.68
N TYR A 112 -17.68 11.27 -6.05
CA TYR A 112 -17.71 10.67 -4.71
C TYR A 112 -16.52 11.08 -3.83
N ARG A 113 -16.79 11.51 -2.60
CA ARG A 113 -15.78 12.05 -1.65
C ARG A 113 -15.28 11.05 -0.61
N TYR A 114 -16.06 10.00 -0.35
CA TYR A 114 -15.79 9.05 0.72
C TYR A 114 -15.88 7.63 0.18
N CYS A 115 -14.93 6.79 0.59
CA CYS A 115 -15.08 5.34 0.46
C CYS A 115 -16.09 4.84 1.50
N THR A 116 -16.89 3.85 1.13
CA THR A 116 -17.83 3.18 2.04
C THR A 116 -17.75 1.69 1.79
N GLU A 117 -17.18 0.96 2.74
CA GLU A 117 -17.02 -0.49 2.67
C GLU A 117 -18.10 -1.21 3.49
N LEU A 118 -18.65 -2.28 2.93
CA LEU A 118 -19.73 -3.08 3.53
C LEU A 118 -19.35 -4.55 3.43
N MET A 119 -19.49 -5.31 4.52
CA MET A 119 -19.40 -6.77 4.47
C MET A 119 -20.81 -7.37 4.59
N VAL A 120 -21.25 -8.04 3.54
CA VAL A 120 -22.57 -8.69 3.49
C VAL A 120 -22.39 -10.20 3.59
N ARG A 121 -23.15 -10.83 4.50
CA ARG A 121 -23.21 -12.29 4.65
C ARG A 121 -24.66 -12.73 4.60
N SER A 122 -25.00 -13.58 3.63
CA SER A 122 -26.31 -14.19 3.52
C SER A 122 -26.18 -15.64 3.03
N PRO A 123 -26.98 -16.59 3.54
CA PRO A 123 -27.06 -17.95 2.98
C PRO A 123 -27.51 -17.98 1.51
N SER A 124 -28.18 -16.92 1.05
CA SER A 124 -28.76 -16.78 -0.29
C SER A 124 -28.12 -15.63 -1.08
N LEU A 125 -26.87 -15.26 -0.78
CA LEU A 125 -26.19 -14.20 -1.51
C LEU A 125 -26.01 -14.62 -2.99
N PRO A 126 -26.39 -13.76 -3.96
CA PRO A 126 -26.11 -14.02 -5.37
C PRO A 126 -24.62 -14.12 -5.65
N ASP A 127 -24.26 -14.59 -6.85
CA ASP A 127 -22.87 -14.64 -7.30
C ASP A 127 -22.17 -13.27 -7.13
N PRO A 128 -20.92 -13.22 -6.62
CA PRO A 128 -20.20 -11.96 -6.38
C PRO A 128 -20.09 -11.04 -7.58
N ALA A 129 -20.03 -11.56 -8.81
CA ALA A 129 -20.01 -10.74 -10.02
C ALA A 129 -21.35 -10.02 -10.23
N VAL A 130 -22.47 -10.69 -9.97
CA VAL A 130 -23.83 -10.11 -10.06
C VAL A 130 -24.00 -9.02 -9.02
N VAL A 131 -23.59 -9.28 -7.76
CA VAL A 131 -23.64 -8.28 -6.69
C VAL A 131 -22.80 -7.05 -7.03
N ARG A 132 -21.56 -7.25 -7.51
CA ARG A 132 -20.69 -6.13 -7.94
C ARG A 132 -21.28 -5.33 -9.09
N GLN A 133 -21.83 -5.99 -10.11
CA GLN A 133 -22.47 -5.31 -11.23
C GLN A 133 -23.66 -4.45 -10.77
N ALA A 134 -24.48 -4.94 -9.84
CA ALA A 134 -25.59 -4.18 -9.27
C ALA A 134 -25.10 -2.95 -8.48
N LEU A 135 -24.02 -3.10 -7.72
CA LEU A 135 -23.46 -2.02 -6.89
C LEU A 135 -22.73 -0.93 -7.69
N ARG A 136 -22.19 -1.24 -8.88
CA ARG A 136 -21.55 -0.24 -9.78
C ARG A 136 -22.49 0.90 -10.18
N ALA A 137 -23.80 0.69 -10.16
CA ALA A 137 -24.78 1.75 -10.42
C ALA A 137 -24.90 2.77 -9.26
N HIS A 138 -24.34 2.47 -8.08
CA HIS A 138 -24.50 3.26 -6.85
C HIS A 138 -23.21 3.95 -6.39
N GLY A 139 -22.10 3.81 -7.12
CA GLY A 139 -20.83 4.47 -6.80
C GLY A 139 -19.76 4.23 -7.88
N GLY A 140 -18.75 5.10 -7.91
CA GLY A 140 -17.66 5.07 -8.89
C GLY A 140 -16.53 4.09 -8.56
N SER A 141 -16.83 2.99 -7.89
CA SER A 141 -15.80 2.00 -7.52
C SER A 141 -15.26 1.33 -8.78
N ILE A 142 -14.15 1.88 -9.29
CA ILE A 142 -13.25 1.22 -10.24
C ILE A 142 -12.44 0.19 -9.47
#